data_AF-R9JZQ4-F1
#
_entry.id   AF-R9JZQ4-F1
#
_cell.length_a   1.000
_cell.length_b   1.000
_cell.length_c   1.000
_cell.angle_alpha   90.00
_cell.angle_beta   90.00
_cell.angle_gamma   90.00
#
_symmetry.space_group_name_H-M   'P 1'
#
loop_
_entity.id
_entity.type
_entity.pdbx_description
1 polymer ?
#
loop_
_entity_poly.entity_id
_entity_poly.type
_entity_poly.pdbx_seq_one_letter_code
_entity_poly.pdbx_strand_id
1 'polypeptide(L)'
;MKEILQWIRKHKKLTMMLIVLIVFLPIIVIHILFKIKSNCYWIQSEWDAGYMLGYFGDVLSFIGTIILGYIAVMQTERANHMNQELLNIEKSRVKPYFDISSSQLYKIFLAEDMDEKLNELDRNSVMIMDLLCTLNPRTGLVTDSALIELEVLNSGYSDIRRVMVRRAYFYLSVSEPIEYNNEKIAIIHGNTAIKSNESRLFYIHIKREIIDTEELYNNWYKDNIDKIMPRMEFELELETVTGNFYIEKIECGSSWDISMKNTNNTATRAIGVTKVDITEES
;
A
#
# COMPACT_ATOMS: atom_id res chain seq x y z
N MET A 1 21.26 -12.07 -29.07
CA MET A 1 20.97 -13.42 -28.52
C MET A 1 19.47 -13.74 -28.43
N LYS A 2 18.61 -12.80 -28.02
CA LYS A 2 17.14 -13.02 -27.98
C LYS A 2 16.58 -13.51 -29.33
N GLU A 3 17.02 -12.95 -30.46
CA GLU A 3 16.61 -13.38 -31.80
C GLU A 3 17.07 -14.80 -32.14
N ILE A 4 18.30 -15.17 -31.77
CA ILE A 4 18.84 -16.53 -31.94
C ILE A 4 18.04 -17.53 -31.11
N LEU A 5 17.73 -17.19 -29.85
CA LEU A 5 16.92 -18.05 -28.97
C LEU A 5 15.47 -18.20 -29.48
N GLN A 6 14.88 -17.13 -30.01
CA GLN A 6 13.56 -17.19 -30.65
C GLN A 6 13.58 -18.06 -31.91
N TRP A 7 14.62 -17.94 -32.74
CA TRP A 7 14.80 -18.77 -33.92
C TRP A 7 14.99 -20.25 -33.55
N ILE A 8 15.82 -20.56 -32.56
CA ILE A 8 16.01 -21.92 -32.02
C ILE A 8 14.67 -22.48 -31.52
N ARG A 9 13.87 -21.67 -30.79
CA ARG A 9 12.57 -22.09 -30.28
C ARG A 9 11.57 -22.37 -31.40
N LYS A 10 11.64 -21.63 -32.50
CA LYS A 10 10.81 -21.80 -33.71
C LYS A 10 11.24 -23.00 -34.56
N HIS A 11 12.54 -23.30 -34.63
CA HIS A 11 13.12 -24.31 -35.52
C HIS A 11 13.81 -25.48 -34.79
N LYS A 12 13.23 -25.95 -33.67
CA LYS A 12 13.84 -26.98 -32.79
C LYS A 12 14.41 -28.21 -33.51
N LYS A 13 13.71 -28.76 -34.51
CA LYS A 13 14.17 -29.93 -35.28
C LYS A 13 15.40 -29.64 -36.14
N LEU A 14 15.44 -28.46 -36.78
CA LEU A 14 16.57 -28.00 -37.58
C LEU A 14 17.78 -27.69 -36.70
N THR A 15 17.56 -27.05 -35.54
CA THR A 15 18.63 -26.79 -34.57
C THR A 15 19.24 -28.08 -34.05
N MET A 16 18.41 -29.09 -33.71
CA MET A 16 18.90 -30.40 -33.29
C MET A 16 19.74 -31.07 -34.38
N MET A 17 19.28 -31.03 -35.63
CA MET A 17 20.02 -31.55 -36.77
C MET A 17 21.38 -30.85 -36.95
N LEU A 18 21.43 -29.52 -36.81
CA LEU A 18 22.66 -28.75 -36.90
C LEU A 18 23.65 -29.08 -35.77
N ILE A 19 23.18 -29.26 -34.54
CA ILE A 19 24.03 -29.67 -33.40
C ILE A 19 24.66 -31.04 -33.68
N VAL A 20 23.84 -32.01 -34.11
CA VAL A 20 24.33 -33.35 -34.49
C VAL A 20 25.35 -33.24 -35.62
N LEU A 21 25.09 -32.43 -36.64
CA LEU A 21 26.02 -32.24 -37.75
C LEU A 21 27.35 -31.62 -37.28
N ILE A 22 27.32 -30.58 -36.45
CA ILE A 22 28.52 -29.91 -35.93
C ILE A 22 29.38 -30.86 -35.10
N VAL A 23 28.76 -31.78 -34.34
CA VAL A 23 29.50 -32.75 -33.51
C VAL A 23 30.04 -33.91 -34.33
N PHE A 24 29.24 -34.52 -35.21
CA PHE A 24 29.60 -35.77 -35.89
C PHE A 24 30.31 -35.56 -37.24
N LEU A 25 30.04 -34.46 -37.96
CA LEU A 25 30.65 -34.22 -39.27
C LEU A 25 32.17 -34.10 -39.19
N PRO A 26 32.78 -33.36 -38.24
CA PRO A 26 34.23 -33.26 -38.13
C PRO A 26 34.89 -34.61 -37.84
N ILE A 27 34.26 -35.45 -37.02
CA ILE A 27 34.73 -36.81 -36.72
C ILE A 27 34.80 -37.64 -38.00
N ILE A 28 33.72 -37.63 -38.79
CA ILE A 28 33.63 -38.38 -40.05
C ILE A 28 34.64 -37.86 -41.08
N VAL A 29 34.75 -36.53 -41.22
CA VAL A 29 35.67 -35.89 -42.17
C VAL A 29 37.12 -36.19 -41.82
N ILE A 30 37.52 -36.04 -40.55
CA ILE A 30 38.88 -36.38 -40.08
C ILE A 30 39.15 -37.87 -40.33
N HIS A 31 38.21 -38.76 -40.00
CA HIS A 31 38.39 -40.20 -40.22
C HIS A 31 38.62 -40.55 -41.69
N ILE A 32 37.87 -39.94 -42.61
CA ILE A 32 38.02 -40.18 -44.06
C ILE A 32 39.35 -39.60 -44.56
N LEU A 33 39.67 -38.35 -44.20
CA LEU A 33 40.88 -37.67 -44.66
C LEU A 33 42.15 -38.41 -44.23
N PHE A 34 42.20 -38.93 -43.01
CA PHE A 34 43.35 -39.69 -42.51
C PHE A 34 43.47 -41.11 -43.10
N LYS A 35 42.42 -41.64 -43.73
CA LYS A 35 42.46 -42.94 -44.41
C LYS A 35 43.02 -42.84 -45.84
N ILE A 36 43.02 -41.64 -46.43
CA ILE A 36 43.50 -41.39 -47.79
C ILE A 36 45.03 -41.24 -47.76
N LYS A 37 45.75 -42.20 -48.34
CA LYS A 37 47.20 -42.08 -48.56
C LYS A 37 47.47 -41.24 -49.81
N SER A 38 47.68 -39.94 -49.62
CA SER A 38 48.11 -39.04 -50.70
C SER A 38 49.64 -38.97 -50.73
N ASN A 39 50.23 -39.14 -51.92
CA ASN A 39 51.68 -38.95 -52.15
C ASN A 39 52.02 -37.48 -52.46
N CYS A 40 51.09 -36.55 -52.23
CA CYS A 40 51.27 -35.12 -52.41
C CYS A 40 51.57 -34.46 -51.06
N TYR A 41 52.77 -33.88 -50.93
CA TYR A 41 53.25 -33.20 -49.73
C TYR A 41 52.24 -32.17 -49.16
N TRP A 42 51.58 -31.40 -50.03
CA TRP A 42 50.61 -30.37 -49.64
C TRP A 42 49.31 -30.89 -49.01
N ILE A 43 49.01 -32.18 -49.15
CA ILE A 43 47.75 -32.80 -48.68
C ILE A 43 48.06 -33.86 -47.60
N GLN A 44 49.33 -34.13 -47.35
CA GLN A 44 49.75 -35.07 -46.33
C GLN A 44 49.60 -34.43 -44.96
N SER A 45 48.89 -35.10 -44.03
CA SER A 45 48.66 -34.57 -42.70
C SER A 45 49.98 -34.44 -41.94
N GLU A 46 50.29 -33.22 -41.50
CA GLU A 46 51.41 -32.95 -40.58
C GLU A 46 51.04 -33.27 -39.13
N TRP A 47 49.75 -33.29 -38.82
CA TRP A 47 49.24 -33.47 -37.46
C TRP A 47 48.70 -34.90 -37.30
N ASP A 48 48.84 -35.46 -36.09
CA ASP A 48 48.16 -36.70 -35.75
C ASP A 48 46.64 -36.46 -35.64
N ALA A 49 45.85 -37.46 -36.03
CA ALA A 49 44.39 -37.41 -35.99
C ALA A 49 43.87 -37.11 -34.58
N GLY A 50 44.56 -37.63 -33.55
CA GLY A 50 44.23 -37.38 -32.15
C GLY A 50 44.42 -35.92 -31.74
N TYR A 51 45.51 -35.27 -32.16
CA TYR A 51 45.76 -33.86 -31.84
C TYR A 51 44.75 -32.92 -32.51
N MET A 52 44.42 -33.18 -33.78
CA MET A 52 43.43 -32.36 -34.51
C MET A 52 42.03 -32.51 -33.90
N LEU A 53 41.64 -33.74 -33.54
CA LEU A 53 40.34 -33.99 -32.90
C LEU A 53 40.28 -33.39 -31.49
N GLY A 54 41.38 -33.46 -30.72
CA GLY A 54 41.50 -32.83 -29.41
C GLY A 54 41.31 -31.31 -29.48
N TYR A 55 42.02 -30.64 -30.39
CA TYR A 55 41.86 -29.20 -30.62
C TYR A 55 40.41 -28.81 -30.92
N PHE A 56 39.72 -29.58 -31.77
CA PHE A 56 38.30 -29.35 -32.05
C PHE A 56 37.42 -29.49 -30.79
N GLY A 57 37.67 -30.52 -29.98
CA GLY A 57 36.98 -30.72 -28.70
C GLY A 57 37.19 -29.57 -27.72
N ASP A 58 38.41 -29.04 -27.64
CA ASP A 58 38.76 -27.93 -26.75
C ASP A 58 38.07 -26.63 -27.18
N VAL A 59 38.10 -26.30 -28.48
CA VAL A 59 37.39 -25.11 -29.02
C VAL A 59 35.89 -25.24 -28.79
N LEU A 60 35.31 -26.41 -29.04
CA LEU A 60 33.89 -26.65 -28.82
C LEU A 60 33.50 -26.52 -27.34
N SER A 61 34.36 -27.03 -26.44
CA SER A 61 34.17 -26.92 -24.99
C SER A 61 34.27 -25.48 -24.50
N PHE A 62 35.21 -24.69 -25.05
CA PHE A 62 35.34 -23.27 -24.75
C PHE A 62 34.08 -22.50 -25.15
N ILE A 63 33.59 -22.69 -26.38
CA ILE A 63 32.35 -22.06 -26.87
C ILE A 63 31.16 -22.50 -26.02
N GLY A 64 31.05 -23.79 -25.71
CA GLY A 64 30.01 -24.33 -24.84
C GLY A 64 30.00 -23.68 -23.46
N THR A 65 31.19 -23.49 -22.88
CA THR A 65 31.36 -22.85 -21.57
C THR A 65 30.95 -21.38 -21.60
N ILE A 66 31.32 -20.62 -22.64
CA ILE A 66 30.88 -19.22 -22.79
C ILE A 66 29.36 -19.13 -22.90
N ILE A 67 28.75 -19.98 -23.73
CA ILE A 67 27.28 -19.99 -23.91
C ILE A 67 26.60 -20.35 -22.59
N LEU A 68 27.11 -21.35 -21.87
CA LEU A 68 26.54 -21.79 -20.60
C LEU A 68 26.68 -20.70 -19.52
N GLY A 69 27.84 -20.03 -19.45
CA GLY A 69 28.06 -18.89 -18.58
C GLY A 69 27.08 -17.74 -18.86
N TYR A 70 26.87 -17.40 -20.14
CA TYR A 70 25.87 -16.39 -20.51
C TYR A 70 24.45 -16.80 -20.11
N ILE A 71 24.06 -18.06 -20.37
CA ILE A 71 22.74 -18.57 -19.98
C ILE A 71 22.56 -18.50 -18.46
N ALA A 72 23.59 -18.83 -17.68
CA ALA A 72 23.56 -18.76 -16.23
C ALA A 72 23.37 -17.32 -15.72
N VAL A 73 24.06 -16.33 -16.31
CA VAL A 73 23.87 -14.91 -15.99
C VAL A 73 22.43 -14.48 -16.30
N MET A 74 21.93 -14.80 -17.50
CA MET A 74 20.57 -14.45 -17.91
C MET A 74 19.49 -15.09 -17.03
N GLN A 75 19.70 -16.35 -16.60
CA GLN A 75 18.79 -17.02 -15.65
C GLN A 75 18.81 -16.34 -14.28
N THR A 76 19.99 -15.93 -13.80
CA THR A 76 20.16 -15.23 -12.52
C THR A 76 19.47 -13.87 -12.53
N GLU A 77 19.67 -13.07 -13.59
CA GLU A 77 18.98 -11.78 -13.75
C GLU A 77 17.46 -11.95 -13.76
N ARG A 78 16.95 -12.95 -14.49
CA ARG A 78 15.51 -13.21 -14.54
C ARG A 78 14.95 -13.67 -13.20
N ALA A 79 15.67 -14.51 -12.46
CA ALA A 79 15.29 -14.93 -11.12
C ALA A 79 15.25 -13.75 -10.15
N ASN A 80 16.24 -12.87 -10.19
CA ASN A 80 16.26 -11.65 -9.38
C ASN A 80 15.10 -10.72 -9.70
N HIS A 81 14.77 -10.52 -10.99
CA HIS A 81 13.61 -9.72 -11.40
C HIS A 81 12.31 -10.31 -10.86
N MET A 82 12.11 -11.62 -11.02
CA MET A 82 10.92 -12.31 -10.49
C MET A 82 10.83 -12.20 -8.96
N ASN A 83 11.94 -12.34 -8.24
CA ASN A 83 11.97 -12.15 -6.79
C ASN A 83 11.59 -10.71 -6.40
N GLN A 84 12.08 -9.70 -7.13
CA GLN A 84 11.68 -8.31 -6.88
C GLN A 84 10.19 -8.08 -7.12
N GLU A 85 9.63 -8.63 -8.20
CA GLU A 85 8.19 -8.56 -8.46
C GLU A 85 7.37 -9.23 -7.35
N LEU A 86 7.80 -10.41 -6.88
CA LEU A 86 7.16 -11.11 -5.77
C LEU A 86 7.22 -10.31 -4.47
N LEU A 87 8.37 -9.73 -4.13
CA LEU A 87 8.51 -8.87 -2.95
C LEU A 87 7.59 -7.65 -3.03
N ASN A 88 7.45 -7.04 -4.20
CA ASN A 88 6.52 -5.91 -4.39
C ASN A 88 5.06 -6.33 -4.22
N ILE A 89 4.68 -7.52 -4.68
CA ILE A 89 3.34 -8.09 -4.47
C ILE A 89 3.10 -8.42 -3.00
N GLU A 90 4.09 -8.95 -2.28
CA GLU A 90 3.97 -9.20 -0.85
C GLU A 90 3.81 -7.90 -0.07
N LYS A 91 4.61 -6.87 -0.39
CA LYS A 91 4.49 -5.53 0.20
C LYS A 91 3.11 -4.91 -0.04
N SER A 92 2.54 -5.07 -1.23
CA SER A 92 1.20 -4.54 -1.49
C SER A 92 0.10 -5.34 -0.80
N ARG A 93 0.28 -6.66 -0.62
CA ARG A 93 -0.66 -7.52 0.12
C ARG A 93 -0.75 -7.19 1.61
N VAL A 94 0.34 -6.70 2.21
CA VAL A 94 0.36 -6.41 3.66
C VAL A 94 -0.04 -4.99 4.02
N LYS A 95 -0.22 -4.10 3.04
CA LYS A 95 -0.52 -2.69 3.29
C LYS A 95 -2.00 -2.50 3.68
N PRO A 96 -2.31 -2.03 4.89
CA PRO A 96 -3.66 -1.58 5.24
C PRO A 96 -3.93 -0.21 4.63
N TYR A 97 -5.20 0.20 4.56
CA TYR A 97 -5.56 1.58 4.19
C TYR A 97 -6.88 1.97 4.83
N PHE A 98 -6.84 3.00 5.67
CA PHE A 98 -7.96 3.49 6.45
C PHE A 98 -8.71 4.58 5.66
N ASP A 99 -9.63 4.12 4.82
CA ASP A 99 -10.36 4.98 3.88
C ASP A 99 -11.58 5.62 4.54
N ILE A 100 -11.69 6.95 4.48
CA ILE A 100 -12.89 7.67 4.90
C ILE A 100 -13.78 7.82 3.68
N SER A 101 -14.92 7.14 3.66
CA SER A 101 -15.80 7.10 2.48
C SER A 101 -16.34 8.50 2.14
N SER A 102 -15.86 9.09 1.04
CA SER A 102 -16.33 10.38 0.53
C SER A 102 -17.67 10.30 -0.22
N SER A 103 -18.22 9.09 -0.39
CA SER A 103 -19.38 8.84 -1.24
C SER A 103 -20.73 9.11 -0.55
N GLN A 104 -20.72 9.26 0.78
CA GLN A 104 -21.93 9.44 1.58
C GLN A 104 -21.89 10.73 2.39
N LEU A 105 -23.08 11.26 2.70
CA LEU A 105 -23.20 12.33 3.68
C LEU A 105 -22.98 11.75 5.07
N TYR A 106 -22.03 12.33 5.81
CA TYR A 106 -21.82 12.02 7.20
C TYR A 106 -22.73 12.91 8.08
N LYS A 107 -23.00 12.46 9.30
CA LYS A 107 -23.87 13.17 10.24
C LYS A 107 -23.06 13.80 11.36
N ILE A 108 -23.52 14.95 11.81
CA ILE A 108 -23.00 15.66 12.98
C ILE A 108 -24.17 15.87 13.91
N PHE A 109 -24.13 15.22 15.06
CA PHE A 109 -25.11 15.34 16.12
C PHE A 109 -24.63 16.37 17.14
N LEU A 110 -25.55 17.20 17.63
CA LEU A 110 -25.32 18.23 18.62
C LEU A 110 -26.36 18.10 19.74
N ALA A 111 -26.05 18.64 20.93
CA ALA A 111 -27.01 18.73 22.04
C ALA A 111 -27.78 17.42 22.30
N GLU A 112 -29.10 17.47 22.39
CA GLU A 112 -29.95 16.32 22.73
C GLU A 112 -29.79 15.13 21.75
N ASP A 113 -29.65 15.39 20.44
CA ASP A 113 -29.49 14.33 19.43
C ASP A 113 -28.14 13.61 19.61
N MET A 114 -27.11 14.32 20.10
CA MET A 114 -25.80 13.75 20.43
C MET A 114 -25.90 12.86 21.65
N ASP A 115 -26.57 13.33 22.71
CA ASP A 115 -26.72 12.58 23.96
C ASP A 115 -27.51 11.28 23.73
N GLU A 116 -28.61 11.35 22.98
CA GLU A 116 -29.36 10.16 22.56
C GLU A 116 -28.45 9.21 21.80
N LYS A 117 -27.70 9.71 20.82
CA LYS A 117 -26.86 8.86 19.99
C LYS A 117 -25.73 8.19 20.77
N LEU A 118 -25.07 8.92 21.67
CA LEU A 118 -24.01 8.38 22.55
C LEU A 118 -24.50 7.24 23.43
N ASN A 119 -25.74 7.33 23.93
CA ASN A 119 -26.35 6.30 24.77
C ASN A 119 -26.71 5.03 23.99
N GLU A 120 -26.95 5.13 22.68
CA GLU A 120 -27.22 3.98 21.81
C GLU A 120 -25.97 3.20 21.38
N LEU A 121 -24.77 3.78 21.52
CA LEU A 121 -23.55 3.18 20.99
C LEU A 121 -23.15 1.92 21.74
N ASP A 122 -23.18 0.76 21.05
CA ASP A 122 -22.47 -0.43 21.52
C ASP A 122 -20.97 -0.28 21.24
N ARG A 123 -20.22 0.04 22.30
CA ARG A 123 -18.76 0.23 22.25
C ARG A 123 -18.00 -0.99 21.74
N ASN A 124 -18.60 -2.18 21.74
CA ASN A 124 -17.97 -3.40 21.22
C ASN A 124 -18.07 -3.52 19.70
N SER A 125 -19.00 -2.81 19.06
CA SER A 125 -19.20 -2.87 17.61
C SER A 125 -18.66 -1.67 16.86
N VAL A 126 -18.54 -0.51 17.51
CA VAL A 126 -18.16 0.75 16.87
C VAL A 126 -16.74 1.18 17.23
N MET A 127 -16.15 2.02 16.37
CA MET A 127 -14.90 2.72 16.67
C MET A 127 -15.23 4.15 17.11
N ILE A 128 -14.60 4.63 18.19
CA ILE A 128 -14.83 5.98 18.71
C ILE A 128 -13.50 6.68 18.93
N MET A 129 -13.34 7.87 18.37
CA MET A 129 -12.25 8.81 18.66
C MET A 129 -12.78 9.89 19.59
N ASP A 130 -12.33 9.93 20.84
CA ASP A 130 -12.51 11.12 21.67
C ASP A 130 -11.45 12.15 21.29
N LEU A 131 -11.89 13.35 20.92
CA LEU A 131 -11.03 14.49 20.58
C LEU A 131 -11.30 15.63 21.57
N LEU A 132 -10.34 15.90 22.45
CA LEU A 132 -10.41 16.95 23.45
C LEU A 132 -9.64 18.20 23.01
N CYS A 133 -10.37 19.29 22.78
CA CYS A 133 -9.84 20.63 22.63
C CYS A 133 -9.52 21.21 24.02
N THR A 134 -8.25 21.37 24.36
CA THR A 134 -7.84 21.87 25.68
C THR A 134 -7.87 23.39 25.77
N LEU A 135 -7.82 23.91 26.99
CA LEU A 135 -7.53 25.31 27.29
C LEU A 135 -6.09 25.46 27.79
N ASN A 136 -5.51 26.65 27.63
CA ASN A 136 -4.21 26.97 28.20
C ASN A 136 -4.31 28.26 29.05
N PRO A 137 -4.20 28.17 30.39
CA PRO A 137 -3.95 26.97 31.18
C PRO A 137 -5.15 26.00 31.21
N ARG A 138 -4.88 24.72 31.47
CA ARG A 138 -5.93 23.68 31.55
C ARG A 138 -6.85 23.91 32.75
N THR A 139 -8.14 23.74 32.54
CA THR A 139 -9.16 23.88 33.59
C THR A 139 -9.60 22.53 34.15
N GLY A 140 -9.47 21.45 33.36
CA GLY A 140 -9.95 20.11 33.72
C GLY A 140 -11.48 19.94 33.69
N LEU A 141 -12.24 21.02 33.48
CA LEU A 141 -13.68 20.99 33.26
C LEU A 141 -13.92 20.79 31.77
N VAL A 142 -14.69 19.77 31.41
CA VAL A 142 -14.91 19.36 30.02
C VAL A 142 -16.41 19.30 29.72
N THR A 143 -16.78 19.73 28.52
CA THR A 143 -18.12 19.55 27.96
C THR A 143 -18.07 18.91 26.58
N ASP A 144 -19.11 18.16 26.24
CA ASP A 144 -19.29 17.54 24.94
C ASP A 144 -19.87 18.57 23.97
N SER A 145 -19.30 18.67 22.76
CA SER A 145 -19.63 19.71 21.79
C SER A 145 -20.33 19.18 20.55
N ALA A 146 -19.90 18.03 20.05
CA ALA A 146 -20.47 17.40 18.86
C ALA A 146 -20.05 15.93 18.75
N LEU A 147 -20.87 15.14 18.08
CA LEU A 147 -20.55 13.78 17.67
C LEU A 147 -20.68 13.66 16.16
N ILE A 148 -19.59 13.29 15.48
CA ILE A 148 -19.58 13.03 14.05
C ILE A 148 -19.71 11.53 13.83
N GLU A 149 -20.68 11.10 13.03
CA GLU A 149 -20.87 9.72 12.56
C GLU A 149 -20.45 9.63 11.10
N LEU A 150 -19.44 8.81 10.82
CA LEU A 150 -18.96 8.55 9.47
C LEU A 150 -18.60 7.06 9.29
N GLU A 151 -18.50 6.61 8.05
CA GLU A 151 -18.12 5.24 7.71
C GLU A 151 -16.68 5.20 7.22
N VAL A 152 -15.89 4.28 7.79
CA VAL A 152 -14.52 4.00 7.37
C VAL A 152 -14.44 2.62 6.75
N LEU A 153 -13.68 2.49 5.68
CA LEU A 153 -13.45 1.25 4.95
C LEU A 153 -11.97 0.91 5.03
N ASN A 154 -11.64 -0.33 5.37
CA ASN A 154 -10.29 -0.80 5.12
C ASN A 154 -10.18 -1.23 3.64
N SER A 155 -9.83 -0.31 2.72
CA SER A 155 -9.67 -0.65 1.30
C SER A 155 -8.27 -1.18 0.95
N GLY A 156 -7.44 -1.41 1.98
CA GLY A 156 -6.18 -2.12 1.88
C GLY A 156 -6.33 -3.65 1.81
N TYR A 157 -5.22 -4.35 1.64
CA TYR A 157 -5.19 -5.81 1.45
C TYR A 157 -4.86 -6.59 2.73
N SER A 158 -4.58 -5.89 3.83
CA SER A 158 -4.31 -6.49 5.14
C SER A 158 -5.36 -6.09 6.16
N ASP A 159 -5.70 -7.01 7.04
CA ASP A 159 -6.56 -6.75 8.18
C ASP A 159 -5.84 -5.81 9.17
N ILE A 160 -6.57 -4.77 9.59
CA ILE A 160 -6.16 -3.85 10.63
C ILE A 160 -6.58 -4.46 11.97
N ARG A 161 -5.64 -4.52 12.91
CA ARG A 161 -5.88 -4.97 14.28
C ARG A 161 -6.18 -3.80 15.21
N ARG A 162 -5.40 -2.71 15.09
CA ARG A 162 -5.57 -1.50 15.90
C ARG A 162 -5.33 -0.25 15.08
N VAL A 163 -6.04 0.81 15.47
CA VAL A 163 -5.88 2.17 14.95
C VAL A 163 -5.60 3.06 16.14
N MET A 164 -4.50 3.81 16.07
CA MET A 164 -4.02 4.71 17.11
C MET A 164 -3.83 6.10 16.52
N VAL A 165 -3.89 7.13 17.34
CA VAL A 165 -3.72 8.53 16.90
C VAL A 165 -2.37 9.03 17.35
N ARG A 166 -1.52 9.46 16.42
CA ARG A 166 -0.25 10.15 16.73
C ARG A 166 -0.48 11.65 16.83
N ARG A 167 -1.25 12.20 15.90
CA ARG A 167 -1.59 13.63 15.84
C ARG A 167 -2.99 13.81 15.29
N ALA A 168 -3.69 14.80 15.82
CA ALA A 168 -4.98 15.22 15.32
C ALA A 168 -5.03 16.75 15.28
N TYR A 169 -5.39 17.29 14.12
CA TYR A 169 -5.79 18.67 13.97
C TYR A 169 -7.21 18.72 13.44
N PHE A 170 -8.06 19.47 14.12
CA PHE A 170 -9.50 19.45 13.89
C PHE A 170 -10.16 20.79 14.20
N TYR A 171 -11.08 21.25 13.37
CA TYR A 171 -12.04 22.30 13.74
C TYR A 171 -13.42 21.95 13.16
N LEU A 172 -14.50 22.36 13.83
CA LEU A 172 -15.87 22.06 13.42
C LEU A 172 -16.44 23.18 12.52
N SER A 173 -15.99 24.42 12.71
CA SER A 173 -16.33 25.59 11.91
C SER A 173 -15.19 26.62 11.91
N VAL A 174 -14.99 27.30 10.78
CA VAL A 174 -14.02 28.41 10.67
C VAL A 174 -14.45 29.67 11.43
N SER A 175 -15.74 29.79 11.75
CA SER A 175 -16.31 30.92 12.49
C SER A 175 -16.45 30.66 13.98
N GLU A 176 -15.77 29.63 14.51
CA GLU A 176 -15.83 29.32 15.94
C GLU A 176 -15.37 30.52 16.79
N PRO A 177 -16.10 30.88 17.85
CA PRO A 177 -15.84 32.07 18.64
C PRO A 177 -14.60 31.94 19.55
N ILE A 178 -14.15 30.71 19.79
CA ILE A 178 -13.00 30.40 20.63
C ILE A 178 -11.92 29.83 19.70
N GLU A 179 -10.83 30.58 19.51
CA GLU A 179 -9.62 30.04 18.91
C GLU A 179 -8.99 29.06 19.92
N TYR A 180 -9.28 27.77 19.76
CA TYR A 180 -8.50 26.72 20.43
C TYR A 180 -7.12 26.64 19.76
N ASN A 181 -6.28 27.64 20.04
CA ASN A 181 -4.83 27.63 19.73
C ASN A 181 -4.07 26.61 20.59
N ASN A 182 -4.79 25.63 21.13
CA ASN A 182 -4.39 24.76 22.21
C ASN A 182 -4.19 23.34 21.68
N GLU A 183 -3.55 22.53 22.51
CA GLU A 183 -3.28 21.13 22.22
C GLU A 183 -4.61 20.36 22.03
N LYS A 184 -4.64 19.53 20.99
CA LYS A 184 -5.76 18.63 20.70
C LYS A 184 -5.32 17.24 21.08
N ILE A 185 -5.96 16.67 22.10
CA ILE A 185 -5.66 15.33 22.58
C ILE A 185 -6.69 14.39 21.98
N ALA A 186 -6.24 13.42 21.19
CA ALA A 186 -7.13 12.47 20.53
C ALA A 186 -6.76 11.03 20.91
N ILE A 187 -7.77 10.24 21.25
CA ILE A 187 -7.62 8.82 21.60
C ILE A 187 -8.73 8.03 20.93
N ILE A 188 -8.37 6.92 20.28
CA ILE A 188 -9.33 5.95 19.74
C ILE A 188 -9.54 4.81 20.73
N HIS A 189 -10.80 4.45 20.94
CA HIS A 189 -11.23 3.28 21.70
C HIS A 189 -12.42 2.58 21.01
N GLY A 190 -12.91 1.50 21.64
CA GLY A 190 -13.90 0.60 21.04
C GLY A 190 -13.25 -0.43 20.12
N ASN A 191 -13.99 -0.87 19.10
CA ASN A 191 -13.54 -1.92 18.19
C ASN A 191 -12.79 -1.33 16.98
N THR A 192 -11.46 -1.36 17.07
CA THR A 192 -10.55 -0.83 16.05
C THR A 192 -10.14 -1.83 14.98
N ALA A 193 -10.49 -3.11 15.12
CA ALA A 193 -10.04 -4.17 14.21
C ALA A 193 -10.93 -4.29 12.97
N ILE A 194 -10.45 -3.89 11.79
CA ILE A 194 -11.22 -3.87 10.53
C ILE A 194 -10.58 -4.83 9.52
N LYS A 195 -11.32 -5.82 9.02
CA LYS A 195 -10.83 -6.73 7.98
C LYS A 195 -10.68 -6.02 6.64
N SER A 196 -9.85 -6.56 5.76
CA SER A 196 -9.75 -6.06 4.37
C SER A 196 -11.13 -6.06 3.70
N ASN A 197 -11.47 -4.93 3.06
CA ASN A 197 -12.77 -4.62 2.46
C ASN A 197 -13.97 -4.62 3.43
N GLU A 198 -13.74 -4.53 4.74
CA GLU A 198 -14.80 -4.32 5.72
C GLU A 198 -14.99 -2.82 6.00
N SER A 199 -16.24 -2.38 6.05
CA SER A 199 -16.60 -1.06 6.54
C SER A 199 -16.97 -1.09 8.02
N ARG A 200 -16.72 0.03 8.71
CA ARG A 200 -17.09 0.23 10.09
C ARG A 200 -17.59 1.65 10.34
N LEU A 201 -18.59 1.77 11.21
CA LEU A 201 -18.97 3.07 11.75
C LEU A 201 -17.88 3.59 12.69
N PHE A 202 -17.44 4.79 12.39
CA PHE A 202 -16.45 5.54 13.14
C PHE A 202 -17.07 6.84 13.64
N TYR A 203 -16.99 7.03 14.95
CA TYR A 203 -17.51 8.18 15.62
C TYR A 203 -16.39 9.08 16.09
N ILE A 204 -16.46 10.38 15.79
CA ILE A 204 -15.53 11.38 16.35
C ILE A 204 -16.31 12.19 17.37
N HIS A 205 -15.99 12.00 18.63
CA HIS A 205 -16.63 12.67 19.75
C HIS A 205 -15.79 13.85 20.21
N ILE A 206 -16.31 15.05 19.98
CA ILE A 206 -15.59 16.30 20.18
C ILE A 206 -15.95 16.86 21.54
N LYS A 207 -14.93 17.05 22.35
CA LYS A 207 -15.00 17.60 23.69
C LYS A 207 -14.17 18.87 23.75
N ARG A 208 -14.55 19.79 24.61
CA ARG A 208 -13.75 21.00 24.88
C ARG A 208 -13.62 21.23 26.36
N GLU A 209 -12.47 21.77 26.76
CA GLU A 209 -12.34 22.37 28.08
C GLU A 209 -13.09 23.70 28.12
N ILE A 210 -13.70 23.98 29.27
CA ILE A 210 -14.45 25.20 29.55
C ILE A 210 -13.87 25.95 30.74
N ILE A 211 -14.06 27.27 30.79
CA ILE A 211 -13.52 28.12 31.86
C ILE A 211 -14.41 28.03 33.11
N ASP A 212 -15.73 28.12 32.93
CA ASP A 212 -16.71 28.08 34.01
C ASP A 212 -17.93 27.23 33.64
N THR A 213 -18.83 27.05 34.61
CA THR A 213 -20.04 26.25 34.44
C THR A 213 -21.13 26.94 33.62
N GLU A 214 -21.05 28.25 33.37
CA GLU A 214 -22.00 28.95 32.51
C GLU A 214 -21.80 28.55 31.04
N GLU A 215 -20.56 28.27 30.64
CA GLU A 215 -20.21 27.76 29.31
C GLU A 215 -20.78 26.37 29.00
N LEU A 216 -21.23 25.60 30.02
CA LEU A 216 -21.96 24.34 29.80
C LEU A 216 -23.25 24.55 29.01
N TYR A 217 -23.87 25.71 29.15
CA TYR A 217 -25.12 26.06 28.46
C TYR A 217 -24.88 26.77 27.13
N ASN A 218 -23.62 26.98 26.74
CA ASN A 218 -23.25 27.63 25.49
C ASN A 218 -23.45 26.67 24.30
N ASN A 219 -24.59 26.83 23.63
CA ASN A 219 -25.02 26.06 22.48
C ASN A 219 -24.64 26.70 21.13
N TRP A 220 -23.51 27.42 21.06
CA TRP A 220 -23.09 28.11 19.83
C TRP A 220 -23.12 27.22 18.57
N TYR A 221 -22.68 25.96 18.66
CA TYR A 221 -22.69 25.03 17.52
C TYR A 221 -24.12 24.71 17.06
N LYS A 222 -25.05 24.52 18.00
CA LYS A 222 -26.47 24.30 17.68
C LYS A 222 -27.09 25.55 17.04
N ASP A 223 -26.79 26.72 17.59
CA ASP A 223 -27.33 27.99 17.09
C ASP A 223 -26.74 28.40 15.73
N ASN A 224 -25.57 27.85 15.36
CA ASN A 224 -24.85 28.11 14.12
C ASN A 224 -24.63 26.82 13.31
N ILE A 225 -25.59 25.90 13.37
CA ILE A 225 -25.48 24.58 12.72
C ILE A 225 -25.22 24.70 11.20
N ASP A 226 -25.71 25.76 10.56
CA ASP A 226 -25.47 26.10 9.16
C ASP A 226 -24.00 26.42 8.83
N LYS A 227 -23.23 26.90 9.81
CA LYS A 227 -21.81 27.24 9.65
C LYS A 227 -20.86 26.06 9.89
N ILE A 228 -21.37 24.95 10.40
CA ILE A 228 -20.58 23.76 10.69
C ILE A 228 -20.08 23.14 9.37
N MET A 229 -18.77 23.24 9.15
CA MET A 229 -18.02 22.67 8.03
C MET A 229 -16.68 22.16 8.55
N PRO A 230 -16.64 20.95 9.12
CA PRO A 230 -15.44 20.39 9.72
C PRO A 230 -14.26 20.28 8.76
N ARG A 231 -13.04 20.47 9.28
CA ARG A 231 -11.78 20.03 8.68
C ARG A 231 -11.05 19.15 9.68
N MET A 232 -10.49 18.07 9.17
CA MET A 232 -9.86 17.03 9.95
C MET A 232 -8.55 16.59 9.29
N GLU A 233 -7.49 16.61 10.08
CA GLU A 233 -6.16 16.17 9.70
C GLU A 233 -5.67 15.20 10.76
N PHE A 234 -5.51 13.93 10.39
CA PHE A 234 -5.10 12.88 11.29
C PHE A 234 -3.80 12.25 10.82
N GLU A 235 -2.90 12.01 11.77
CA GLU A 235 -1.79 11.08 11.61
C GLU A 235 -2.13 9.85 12.45
N LEU A 236 -2.57 8.79 11.78
CA LEU A 236 -2.97 7.52 12.38
C LEU A 236 -1.81 6.52 12.31
N GLU A 237 -1.71 5.68 13.33
CA GLU A 237 -0.82 4.53 13.36
C GLU A 237 -1.68 3.27 13.32
N LEU A 238 -1.45 2.43 12.30
CA LEU A 238 -2.19 1.22 12.02
C LEU A 238 -1.31 0.01 12.35
N GLU A 239 -1.77 -0.83 13.28
CA GLU A 239 -1.18 -2.14 13.57
C GLU A 239 -1.95 -3.19 12.77
N THR A 240 -1.29 -3.95 11.91
CA THR A 240 -1.92 -5.08 11.19
C THR A 240 -2.00 -6.33 12.08
N VAL A 241 -2.83 -7.29 11.69
CA VAL A 241 -2.90 -8.60 12.39
C VAL A 241 -1.58 -9.38 12.36
N THR A 242 -0.69 -9.08 11.41
CA THR A 242 0.66 -9.67 11.31
C THR A 242 1.68 -8.97 12.19
N GLY A 243 1.31 -7.87 12.85
CA GLY A 243 2.19 -7.10 13.75
C GLY A 243 3.05 -6.04 13.07
N ASN A 244 2.73 -5.66 11.82
CA ASN A 244 3.40 -4.55 11.14
C ASN A 244 2.72 -3.22 11.49
N PHE A 245 3.49 -2.14 11.47
CA PHE A 245 3.03 -0.79 11.79
C PHE A 245 3.10 0.11 10.55
N TYR A 246 2.05 0.88 10.32
CA TYR A 246 1.95 1.85 9.23
C TYR A 246 1.46 3.19 9.75
N ILE A 247 2.04 4.27 9.25
CA ILE A 247 1.57 5.62 9.51
C ILE A 247 0.73 6.07 8.32
N GLU A 248 -0.50 6.45 8.58
CA GLU A 248 -1.43 6.98 7.59
C GLU A 248 -1.80 8.42 7.92
N LYS A 249 -1.53 9.32 6.98
CA LYS A 249 -1.85 10.74 7.08
C LYS A 249 -3.09 11.02 6.25
N ILE A 250 -4.16 11.45 6.90
CA ILE A 250 -5.45 11.72 6.30
C ILE A 250 -5.76 13.20 6.46
N GLU A 251 -6.01 13.88 5.34
CA GLU A 251 -6.55 15.23 5.30
C GLU A 251 -7.90 15.22 4.60
N CYS A 252 -8.94 15.56 5.34
CA CYS A 252 -10.31 15.62 4.84
C CYS A 252 -11.05 16.83 5.40
N GLY A 253 -12.05 17.29 4.66
CA GLY A 253 -12.85 18.44 5.06
C GLY A 253 -14.22 18.39 4.43
N SER A 254 -15.11 19.22 4.94
CA SER A 254 -16.45 19.32 4.36
C SER A 254 -16.38 19.92 2.98
N SER A 255 -17.01 19.24 2.02
CA SER A 255 -17.24 19.78 0.67
C SER A 255 -18.64 20.41 0.61
N TRP A 256 -19.05 20.90 -0.55
CA TRP A 256 -20.42 21.36 -0.77
C TRP A 256 -21.21 20.31 -1.56
N ASP A 257 -22.43 20.02 -1.11
CA ASP A 257 -23.36 19.10 -1.76
C ASP A 257 -24.79 19.61 -1.56
N ILE A 258 -25.60 19.59 -2.62
CA ILE A 258 -26.97 20.10 -2.61
C ILE A 258 -27.92 19.31 -1.69
N SER A 259 -27.57 18.07 -1.37
CA SER A 259 -28.34 17.18 -0.51
C SER A 259 -28.08 17.38 0.98
N MET A 260 -27.12 18.24 1.36
CA MET A 260 -26.89 18.64 2.74
C MET A 260 -28.12 19.31 3.34
N LYS A 261 -28.41 18.95 4.59
CA LYS A 261 -29.55 19.44 5.36
C LYS A 261 -29.20 19.55 6.83
N ASN A 262 -29.86 20.48 7.50
CA ASN A 262 -29.91 20.56 8.95
C ASN A 262 -31.33 20.18 9.39
N THR A 263 -31.47 19.31 10.37
CA THR A 263 -32.76 18.88 10.91
C THR A 263 -32.60 18.71 12.41
N ASN A 264 -33.36 19.47 13.19
CA ASN A 264 -33.20 19.55 14.65
C ASN A 264 -31.75 19.87 15.05
N ASN A 265 -31.13 19.03 15.89
CA ASN A 265 -29.73 19.20 16.31
C ASN A 265 -28.77 18.34 15.47
N THR A 266 -29.20 17.89 14.29
CA THR A 266 -28.41 17.06 13.38
C THR A 266 -28.11 17.78 12.08
N ALA A 267 -26.84 17.78 11.69
CA ALA A 267 -26.34 18.31 10.42
C ALA A 267 -25.86 17.17 9.51
N THR A 268 -26.19 17.22 8.23
CA THR A 268 -25.64 16.29 7.22
C THR A 268 -24.66 17.03 6.32
N ARG A 269 -23.45 16.48 6.16
CA ARG A 269 -22.35 17.11 5.42
C ARG A 269 -21.70 16.08 4.51
N ALA A 270 -21.21 16.53 3.36
CA ALA A 270 -20.39 15.74 2.47
C ALA A 270 -18.92 15.93 2.88
N ILE A 271 -18.13 14.86 2.75
CA ILE A 271 -16.71 14.88 3.05
C ILE A 271 -15.92 14.76 1.76
N GLY A 272 -15.00 15.70 1.55
CA GLY A 272 -13.96 15.59 0.55
C GLY A 272 -12.68 15.09 1.22
N VAL A 273 -12.15 13.97 0.74
CA VAL A 273 -10.80 13.52 1.10
C VAL A 273 -9.82 14.17 0.14
N THR A 274 -8.91 14.98 0.68
CA THR A 274 -7.99 15.81 -0.12
C THR A 274 -6.65 15.10 -0.31
N LYS A 275 -6.18 14.37 0.70
CA LYS A 275 -4.90 13.67 0.67
C LYS A 275 -4.89 12.49 1.64
N VAL A 276 -4.42 11.35 1.15
CA VAL A 276 -4.05 10.20 1.98
C VAL A 276 -2.65 9.73 1.59
N ASP A 277 -1.77 9.59 2.58
CA ASP A 277 -0.41 9.08 2.40
C ASP A 277 -0.13 8.02 3.46
N ILE A 278 0.36 6.85 3.04
CA ILE A 278 0.72 5.76 3.96
C ILE A 278 2.17 5.38 3.77
N THR A 279 2.88 5.40 4.89
CA THR A 279 4.27 4.98 5.02
C THR A 279 4.39 3.84 6.03
N GLU A 280 5.13 2.79 5.69
CA GLU A 280 5.50 1.74 6.64
C GLU A 280 6.47 2.31 7.68
N GLU A 281 6.24 2.00 8.95
CA GLU A 281 7.14 2.43 10.03
C GLU A 281 8.30 1.43 10.12
N SER A 282 9.52 1.91 9.84
CA SER A 282 10.76 1.11 9.75
C SER A 282 11.41 0.85 11.09
#